data_AF-A0AAJ0GN55-F1
#
_entry.id   AF-A0AAJ0GN55-F1
#
_cell.length_a   1.000
_cell.length_b   1.000
_cell.length_c   1.000
_cell.angle_alpha   90.00
_cell.angle_beta   90.00
_cell.angle_gamma   90.00
#
_symmetry.space_group_name_H-M   'P 1'
#
loop_
_entity.id
_entity.type
_entity.pdbx_description
1 polymer ?
#
loop_
_entity_poly.entity_id
_entity_poly.type
_entity_poly.pdbx_seq_one_letter_code
_entity_poly.pdbx_strand_id
1 'polypeptide(L)'
;HCQTLGYRCERTYQIDRTGNAEVMRRIFWTIYVSDKSLSLLLGCASCIQDFEIDSSPPVLPTNPALQPWDESFIAAIKVARNLLYSAAAWKADHSERSQHIKTLAAAVRQLRTELEKVSK
;
A
#
# COMPACT_ATOMS: atom_id res chain seq x y z
N HIS A 1 -13.15 -0.86 -11.30
CA HIS A 1 -13.35 0.61 -11.30
C HIS A 1 -12.02 1.38 -11.38
N CYS A 2 -11.04 1.16 -10.48
CA CYS A 2 -9.72 1.83 -10.53
C CYS A 2 -8.88 1.56 -11.78
N GLN A 3 -9.05 0.37 -12.40
CA GLN A 3 -8.45 0.01 -13.69
C GLN A 3 -8.98 0.90 -14.82
N THR A 4 -10.29 1.04 -14.90
CA THR A 4 -11.01 1.81 -15.92
C THR A 4 -10.67 3.30 -15.84
N LEU A 5 -10.36 3.80 -14.64
CA LEU A 5 -10.03 5.20 -14.38
C LEU A 5 -8.54 5.52 -14.51
N GLY A 6 -7.68 4.53 -14.81
CA GLY A 6 -6.25 4.77 -15.05
C GLY A 6 -5.43 5.17 -13.81
N TYR A 7 -5.99 5.09 -12.60
CA TYR A 7 -5.33 5.52 -11.34
C TYR A 7 -4.06 4.75 -10.98
N ARG A 8 -3.75 3.68 -11.70
CA ARG A 8 -2.49 2.95 -11.58
C ARG A 8 -1.31 3.67 -12.23
N CYS A 9 -1.57 4.56 -13.18
CA CYS A 9 -0.54 5.24 -13.96
C CYS A 9 -0.31 6.66 -13.42
N GLU A 10 0.96 7.01 -13.20
CA GLU A 10 1.37 8.35 -12.76
C GLU A 10 0.90 9.45 -13.74
N ARG A 11 0.85 9.12 -15.04
CA ARG A 11 0.37 10.00 -16.11
C ARG A 11 -1.05 10.51 -15.86
N THR A 12 -1.91 9.72 -15.25
CA THR A 12 -3.31 10.10 -14.96
C THR A 12 -3.37 11.30 -14.01
N TYR A 13 -2.45 11.37 -13.05
CA TYR A 13 -2.35 12.48 -12.10
C TYR A 13 -1.68 13.71 -12.73
N GLN A 14 -0.71 13.52 -13.62
CA GLN A 14 -0.03 14.62 -14.30
C GLN A 14 -0.91 15.36 -15.32
N ILE A 15 -1.86 14.66 -15.95
CA ILE A 15 -2.78 15.25 -16.94
C ILE A 15 -4.04 15.84 -16.27
N ASP A 16 -4.29 15.50 -15.00
CA ASP A 16 -5.44 16.04 -14.27
C ASP A 16 -5.34 17.56 -14.13
N ARG A 17 -6.29 18.27 -14.74
CA ARG A 17 -6.39 19.74 -14.68
C ARG A 17 -7.33 20.23 -13.58
N THR A 18 -7.93 19.30 -12.82
CA THR A 18 -8.91 19.66 -11.77
C THR A 18 -8.26 20.08 -10.46
N GLY A 19 -6.95 19.87 -10.31
CA GLY A 19 -6.22 20.14 -9.08
C GLY A 19 -6.40 19.07 -8.00
N ASN A 20 -7.07 17.94 -8.32
CA ASN A 20 -7.40 16.88 -7.38
C ASN A 20 -6.44 15.68 -7.46
N ALA A 21 -5.39 15.78 -8.28
CA ALA A 21 -4.39 14.72 -8.50
C ALA A 21 -3.93 14.02 -7.21
N GLU A 22 -3.56 14.76 -6.16
CA GLU A 22 -3.12 14.17 -4.89
C GLU A 22 -4.25 13.47 -4.11
N VAL A 23 -5.48 14.01 -4.16
CA VAL A 23 -6.66 13.39 -3.55
C VAL A 23 -6.96 12.07 -4.25
N MET A 24 -6.95 12.06 -5.58
CA MET A 24 -7.16 10.87 -6.39
C MET A 24 -6.07 9.82 -6.11
N ARG A 25 -4.81 10.25 -6.00
CA ARG A 25 -3.69 9.37 -5.64
C ARG A 25 -3.88 8.79 -4.24
N ARG A 26 -4.25 9.59 -3.25
CA ARG A 26 -4.52 9.11 -1.88
C ARG A 26 -5.66 8.08 -1.86
N ILE A 27 -6.76 8.33 -2.58
CA ILE A 27 -7.87 7.38 -2.71
C ILE A 27 -7.40 6.06 -3.31
N PHE A 28 -6.61 6.10 -4.39
CA PHE A 28 -6.06 4.90 -5.02
C PHE A 28 -5.24 4.07 -4.04
N TRP A 29 -4.31 4.70 -3.30
CA TRP A 29 -3.46 3.99 -2.34
C TRP A 29 -4.24 3.44 -1.14
N THR A 30 -5.31 4.11 -0.70
CA THR A 30 -6.20 3.58 0.32
C THR A 30 -6.87 2.30 -0.16
N ILE A 31 -7.44 2.31 -1.37
CA ILE A 31 -8.06 1.12 -1.97
C ILE A 31 -7.04 -0.01 -2.11
N TYR A 32 -5.81 0.32 -2.52
CA TYR A 32 -4.73 -0.65 -2.65
C TYR A 32 -4.39 -1.33 -1.31
N VAL A 33 -4.19 -0.56 -0.24
CA VAL A 33 -3.90 -1.12 1.10
C VAL A 33 -5.06 -1.98 1.59
N SER A 34 -6.31 -1.55 1.38
CA SER A 34 -7.49 -2.32 1.76
C SER A 34 -7.60 -3.64 0.99
N ASP A 35 -7.42 -3.63 -0.34
CA ASP A 35 -7.43 -4.83 -1.18
C ASP A 35 -6.38 -5.84 -0.70
N LYS A 36 -5.15 -5.38 -0.46
CA LYS A 36 -4.04 -6.20 0.03
C LYS A 36 -4.31 -6.77 1.42
N SER A 37 -4.89 -5.98 2.31
CA SER A 37 -5.25 -6.42 3.67
C SER A 37 -6.37 -7.47 3.66
N LEU A 38 -7.41 -7.25 2.84
CA LEU A 38 -8.50 -8.21 2.66
C LEU A 38 -8.01 -9.50 2.02
N SER A 39 -7.13 -9.41 1.03
CA SER A 39 -6.52 -10.56 0.37
C SER A 39 -5.70 -11.41 1.34
N LEU A 40 -4.93 -10.75 2.21
CA LEU A 40 -4.20 -11.41 3.29
C LEU A 40 -5.14 -12.11 4.27
N LEU A 41 -6.21 -11.43 4.69
CA LEU A 41 -7.19 -11.97 5.65
C LEU A 41 -7.95 -13.18 5.10
N LEU A 42 -8.36 -13.10 3.83
CA LEU A 42 -9.15 -14.12 3.15
C LEU A 42 -8.28 -15.23 2.52
N GLY A 43 -6.96 -15.04 2.51
CA GLY A 43 -6.01 -15.96 1.88
C GLY A 43 -6.14 -16.05 0.35
N CYS A 44 -6.71 -15.03 -0.29
CA CYS A 44 -6.92 -14.98 -1.73
C CYS A 44 -5.89 -14.08 -2.44
N ALA A 45 -5.84 -14.18 -3.76
CA ALA A 45 -5.01 -13.30 -4.56
C ALA A 45 -5.58 -11.87 -4.59
N SER A 46 -4.69 -10.89 -4.47
CA SER A 46 -5.06 -9.47 -4.57
C SER A 46 -5.48 -9.10 -5.99
N CYS A 47 -6.55 -8.30 -6.10
CA CYS A 47 -7.05 -7.82 -7.38
C CYS A 47 -6.12 -6.77 -8.01
N ILE A 48 -5.25 -6.14 -7.22
CA ILE A 48 -4.30 -5.13 -7.69
C ILE A 48 -2.86 -5.66 -7.57
N GLN A 49 -2.26 -5.96 -8.72
CA GLN A 49 -0.90 -6.50 -8.76
C GLN A 49 0.14 -5.37 -8.75
N ASP A 50 1.25 -5.60 -8.05
CA ASP A 50 2.23 -4.55 -7.78
C ASP A 50 3.00 -4.08 -9.02
N PHE A 51 3.17 -4.96 -10.01
CA PHE A 51 3.80 -4.62 -11.29
C PHE A 51 2.92 -3.74 -12.18
N GLU A 52 1.62 -3.67 -11.92
CA GLU A 52 0.68 -2.87 -12.71
C GLU A 52 0.62 -1.41 -12.22
N ILE A 53 1.33 -1.08 -11.13
CA ILE A 53 1.29 0.23 -10.49
C ILE A 53 2.56 1.01 -10.86
N ASP A 54 2.40 2.02 -11.71
CA ASP A 54 3.45 2.99 -12.05
C ASP A 54 3.38 4.25 -11.17
N SER A 55 2.31 4.42 -10.39
CA SER A 55 2.14 5.60 -9.54
C SER A 55 3.04 5.56 -8.30
N SER A 56 3.51 6.73 -7.89
CA SER A 56 4.23 6.89 -6.62
C SER A 56 3.26 7.01 -5.45
N PRO A 57 3.67 6.67 -4.21
CA PRO A 57 2.93 7.02 -3.00
C PRO A 57 2.63 8.53 -2.97
N PRO A 58 1.51 8.96 -2.36
CA PRO A 58 1.15 10.37 -2.33
C PRO A 58 2.18 11.20 -1.59
N VAL A 59 2.37 12.44 -2.05
CA VAL A 59 3.25 13.39 -1.39
C VAL A 59 2.53 13.90 -0.16
N LEU A 60 3.17 13.79 1.00
CA LEU A 60 2.54 14.18 2.26
C LEU A 60 2.43 15.70 2.34
N PRO A 61 1.24 16.25 2.66
CA PRO A 61 1.13 17.67 2.97
C PRO A 61 1.98 18.02 4.19
N THR A 62 2.62 19.20 4.15
CA THR A 62 3.50 19.73 5.22
C THR A 62 2.69 20.26 6.41
N ASN A 63 1.63 19.56 6.83
CA ASN A 63 0.93 19.89 8.07
C ASN A 63 1.51 19.04 9.21
N PRO A 64 2.23 19.65 10.17
CA PRO A 64 2.83 18.92 11.28
C PRO A 64 1.82 18.13 12.13
N ALA A 65 0.56 18.59 12.19
CA ALA A 65 -0.50 17.91 12.93
C ALA A 65 -1.00 16.62 12.25
N LEU A 66 -0.82 16.50 10.93
CA LEU A 66 -1.23 15.33 10.15
C LEU A 66 -0.05 14.43 9.76
N GLN A 67 1.18 14.91 9.92
CA GLN A 67 2.41 14.19 9.62
C GLN A 67 2.45 12.76 10.20
N PRO A 68 2.04 12.51 11.46
CA PRO A 68 2.05 11.14 12.00
C PRO A 68 1.10 10.18 11.26
N TRP A 69 -0.07 10.67 10.86
CA TRP A 69 -1.05 9.90 10.08
C TRP A 69 -0.54 9.62 8.67
N ASP A 70 0.10 10.61 8.08
CA ASP A 70 0.70 10.55 6.76
C ASP A 70 1.88 9.57 6.69
N GLU A 71 2.78 9.60 7.69
CA GLU A 71 3.86 8.63 7.82
C GLU A 71 3.34 7.20 8.02
N SER A 72 2.31 7.06 8.85
CA SER A 72 1.64 5.78 9.08
C SER A 72 1.01 5.22 7.81
N PHE A 73 0.40 6.09 7.00
CA PHE A 73 -0.19 5.71 5.72
C PHE A 73 0.88 5.21 4.72
N ILE A 74 2.02 5.92 4.62
CA ILE A 74 3.15 5.47 3.79
C ILE A 74 3.69 4.13 4.29
N ALA A 75 3.82 3.95 5.61
CA ALA A 75 4.30 2.70 6.18
C ALA A 75 3.33 1.54 5.87
N ALA A 76 2.02 1.78 5.93
CA ALA A 76 1.00 0.79 5.56
C ALA A 76 1.09 0.40 4.07
N ILE A 77 1.32 1.37 3.17
CA ILE A 77 1.56 1.11 1.74
C ILE A 77 2.80 0.21 1.54
N LYS A 78 3.90 0.51 2.24
CA LYS A 78 5.13 -0.29 2.16
C LYS A 78 4.92 -1.73 2.63
N VAL A 79 4.17 -1.92 3.72
CA VAL A 79 3.82 -3.27 4.22
C VAL A 79 2.92 -3.98 3.21
N ALA A 80 1.90 -3.31 2.67
CA ALA A 80 0.98 -3.86 1.68
C ALA A 80 1.69 -4.34 0.40
N ARG A 81 2.69 -3.60 -0.07
CA ARG A 81 3.53 -3.98 -1.23
C ARG A 81 4.39 -5.22 -0.98
N ASN A 82 4.73 -5.51 0.26
CA ASN A 82 5.54 -6.67 0.64
C ASN A 82 4.68 -7.91 0.98
N LEU A 83 3.36 -7.87 0.76
CA LEU A 83 2.48 -9.00 1.08
C LEU A 83 2.67 -10.19 0.12
N LEU A 84 2.64 -11.37 0.73
CA LEU A 84 2.95 -12.72 0.22
C LEU A 84 2.08 -13.24 -0.93
N TYR A 85 1.11 -12.46 -1.42
CA TYR A 85 0.19 -12.90 -2.47
C TYR A 85 0.51 -12.26 -3.82
N SER A 86 1.80 -12.02 -4.10
CA SER A 86 2.27 -11.83 -5.47
C SER A 86 2.46 -13.19 -6.15
N ALA A 87 2.30 -13.25 -7.47
CA ALA A 87 2.53 -14.48 -8.23
C ALA A 87 3.95 -15.06 -8.04
N ALA A 88 4.92 -14.21 -7.67
CA ALA A 88 6.30 -14.60 -7.37
C ALA A 88 6.41 -15.29 -6.00
N ALA A 89 5.71 -14.80 -4.98
CA ALA A 89 5.72 -15.40 -3.65
C ALA A 89 5.05 -16.79 -3.61
N TRP A 90 4.16 -17.09 -4.56
CA TRP A 90 3.55 -18.41 -4.70
C TRP A 90 4.48 -19.45 -5.35
N LYS A 91 5.50 -19.00 -6.08
CA LYS A 91 6.55 -19.84 -6.66
C LYS A 91 7.76 -20.04 -5.73
N ALA A 92 7.83 -19.30 -4.62
CA ALA A 92 8.92 -19.37 -3.67
C ALA A 92 8.90 -20.70 -2.89
N ASP A 93 10.08 -21.21 -2.58
CA ASP A 93 10.21 -22.47 -1.83
C ASP A 93 9.69 -22.31 -0.39
N HIS A 94 9.35 -23.42 0.28
CA HIS A 94 8.75 -23.41 1.61
C HIS A 94 9.59 -22.62 2.64
N SER A 95 10.93 -22.75 2.56
CA SER A 95 11.86 -22.01 3.41
C SER A 95 11.80 -20.49 3.17
N GLU A 96 11.79 -20.09 1.90
CA GLU A 96 11.70 -18.68 1.49
C GLU A 96 10.36 -18.07 1.88
N ARG A 97 9.26 -18.82 1.72
CA ARG A 97 7.93 -18.41 2.15
C ARG A 97 7.86 -18.22 3.66
N SER A 98 8.44 -19.14 4.44
CA SER A 98 8.52 -19.02 5.89
C SER A 98 9.29 -17.78 6.33
N GLN A 99 10.42 -17.49 5.66
CA GLN A 99 11.21 -16.30 5.95
C GLN A 99 10.45 -15.01 5.59
N HIS A 100 9.75 -14.98 4.45
CA HIS A 100 8.91 -13.84 4.08
C HIS A 100 7.76 -13.62 5.08
N ILE A 101 7.11 -14.69 5.57
CA ILE A 101 6.09 -14.59 6.62
C ILE A 101 6.67 -13.96 7.88
N LYS A 102 7.86 -14.38 8.31
CA LYS A 102 8.53 -13.82 9.50
C LYS A 102 8.85 -12.34 9.33
N THR A 103 9.44 -11.95 8.20
CA THR A 103 9.76 -10.56 7.87
C THR A 103 8.50 -9.70 7.85
N LEU A 104 7.44 -10.18 7.20
CA LEU A 104 6.16 -9.48 7.14
C LEU A 104 5.53 -9.33 8.53
N ALA A 105 5.50 -10.38 9.33
CA ALA A 105 4.97 -10.33 10.69
C ALA A 105 5.76 -9.37 11.58
N ALA A 106 7.07 -9.22 11.35
CA ALA A 106 7.87 -8.20 12.03
C ALA A 106 7.47 -6.78 11.57
N ALA A 107 7.34 -6.56 10.26
CA ALA A 107 6.95 -5.26 9.71
C ALA A 107 5.56 -4.80 10.17
N VAL A 108 4.56 -5.70 10.19
CA VAL A 108 3.21 -5.41 10.70
C VAL A 108 3.24 -5.06 12.19
N ARG A 109 4.02 -5.80 12.99
CA ARG A 109 4.16 -5.51 14.43
C ARG A 109 4.83 -4.15 14.66
N GLN A 110 5.87 -3.83 13.91
CA GLN A 110 6.53 -2.53 13.98
C GLN A 110 5.57 -1.40 13.62
N LEU A 111 4.82 -1.53 12.52
CA LEU A 111 3.80 -0.57 12.11
C LEU A 111 2.78 -0.33 13.24
N ARG A 112 2.29 -1.40 13.88
CA ARG A 112 1.37 -1.29 15.02
C ARG A 112 1.98 -0.49 16.17
N THR A 113 3.23 -0.78 16.54
CA THR A 113 3.90 -0.04 17.61
C THR A 113 4.08 1.44 17.28
N GLU A 114 4.42 1.78 16.03
CA GLU A 114 4.51 3.18 15.61
C GLU A 114 3.14 3.88 15.66
N LEU A 115 2.08 3.22 15.20
CA LEU A 115 0.71 3.72 15.30
C LEU A 115 0.27 3.97 16.76
N GLU A 116 0.62 3.07 17.68
CA GLU A 116 0.32 3.22 19.11
C GLU A 116 1.03 4.44 19.74
N LYS A 117 2.23 4.79 19.28
CA LYS A 117 2.95 5.99 19.74
C LYS A 117 2.32 7.28 19.22
N VAL A 118 1.77 7.26 18.01
CA VAL A 118 1.10 8.39 17.38
C VAL A 118 -0.28 8.67 18.00
N SER A 119 -0.91 7.65 18.57
CA SER A 119 -2.23 7.74 19.21
C SER A 119 -2.21 8.32 20.64
N LYS A 120 -1.04 8.63 21.21
CA LYS A 120 -0.86 9.19 22.55
C LYS A 120 -0.47 10.67 22.48
#